data_AF-D2R4V6-F1
#
_entry.id   AF-D2R4V6-F1
#
_cell.length_a   1.000
_cell.length_b   1.000
_cell.length_c   1.000
_cell.angle_alpha   90.00
_cell.angle_beta   90.00
_cell.angle_gamma   90.00
#
_symmetry.space_group_name_H-M   'P 1'
#
loop_
_entity.id
_entity.type
_entity.pdbx_description
1 polymer ?
#
loop_
_entity_poly.entity_id
_entity_poly.type
_entity_poly.pdbx_seq_one_letter_code
_entity_poly.pdbx_strand_id
1 'polypeptide(L)'
;MSRRLWNVIEQLENRTCMAVDFEVSSGGDLLISGTADGAVVIRATAASTFEISDNGVVIGTAEAVTDDIQIDIDDEGVADNSVTLDLNGQAVDAVLAKLGDGDNQLTITGGTVTGNVAIVTGSGDDTITIDESATLEKSLIVNAGAGDNVVTISGDVARDVLIATASGDDSVTLSAGAAIGRSLVVKLGSGDNTATIGGSVLRDLAISGGVGDDLITLLAESSVGRSAAILTGAGDDTVDVSGTVIGSLWSNLGEGDDTLALSSTSNLGGSLSARLGTGANSATIDGNIDGDLSITSATAEDSVTISDTATLGGETNLTLGEESSQGSKGRGGSGRGMGGRRGPMFR
;
A
#
# COMPACT_ATOMS: atom_id res chain seq x y z
N MET A 1 24.93 -34.29 66.75
CA MET A 1 24.34 -34.53 65.42
C MET A 1 23.83 -33.19 64.89
N SER A 2 24.43 -32.72 63.79
CA SER A 2 24.19 -31.40 63.20
C SER A 2 22.82 -31.35 62.52
N ARG A 3 21.97 -30.38 62.87
CA ARG A 3 20.75 -30.05 62.13
C ARG A 3 21.11 -29.02 61.06
N ARG A 4 21.11 -29.45 59.79
CA ARG A 4 21.23 -28.56 58.64
C ARG A 4 19.92 -27.77 58.49
N LEU A 5 19.99 -26.46 58.70
CA LEU A 5 18.97 -25.51 58.24
C LEU A 5 19.10 -25.43 56.72
N TRP A 6 18.04 -25.80 56.02
CA TRP A 6 17.92 -25.52 54.59
C TRP A 6 17.54 -24.05 54.47
N ASN A 7 18.43 -23.26 53.88
CA ASN A 7 18.09 -21.91 53.44
C ASN A 7 16.96 -22.05 52.42
N VAL A 8 15.78 -21.52 52.77
CA VAL A 8 14.74 -21.26 51.78
C VAL A 8 15.34 -20.19 50.86
N ILE A 9 15.66 -20.59 49.64
CA ILE A 9 16.01 -19.65 48.58
C ILE A 9 14.68 -18.99 48.23
N GLU A 10 14.51 -17.73 48.63
CA GLU A 10 13.42 -16.89 48.12
C GLU A 10 13.57 -16.80 46.60
N GLN A 11 12.46 -16.97 45.89
CA GLN A 11 12.42 -16.85 44.45
C GLN A 11 12.90 -15.44 44.09
N LEU A 12 14.02 -15.37 43.34
CA LEU A 12 14.51 -14.12 42.77
C LEU A 12 13.32 -13.48 42.04
N GLU A 13 13.03 -12.22 42.35
CA GLU A 13 11.98 -11.43 41.72
C GLU A 13 11.88 -11.75 40.23
N ASN A 14 10.69 -12.14 39.77
CA ASN A 14 10.42 -12.19 38.34
C ASN A 14 10.47 -10.73 37.89
N ARG A 15 11.64 -10.27 37.42
CA ARG A 15 11.77 -8.99 36.74
C ARG A 15 10.90 -9.12 35.50
N THR A 16 9.68 -8.62 35.60
CA THR A 16 8.74 -8.53 34.49
C THR A 16 9.48 -7.90 33.33
N CYS A 17 9.34 -8.54 32.16
CA CYS A 17 9.77 -8.00 30.89
C CYS A 17 9.33 -6.54 30.79
N MET A 18 10.05 -5.70 30.04
CA MET A 18 9.64 -4.31 29.83
C MET A 18 8.30 -4.32 29.10
N ALA A 19 7.21 -4.25 29.88
CA ALA A 19 5.86 -4.18 29.37
C ALA A 19 5.69 -2.89 28.56
N VAL A 20 4.66 -2.85 27.74
CA VAL A 20 4.18 -1.61 27.11
C VAL A 20 4.05 -0.52 28.18
N ASP A 21 4.63 0.64 27.89
CA ASP A 21 4.55 1.86 28.68
C ASP A 21 3.86 2.96 27.87
N PHE A 22 3.30 3.93 28.57
CA PHE A 22 2.69 5.08 27.92
C PHE A 22 2.85 6.36 28.74
N GLU A 23 2.94 7.48 28.05
CA GLU A 23 2.92 8.81 28.66
C GLU A 23 2.09 9.79 27.84
N VAL A 24 1.56 10.82 28.49
CA VAL A 24 0.92 11.94 27.80
C VAL A 24 1.84 13.16 27.88
N SER A 25 2.25 13.66 26.72
CA SER A 25 3.15 14.80 26.60
C SER A 25 2.48 16.07 27.16
N SER A 26 3.26 17.10 27.49
CA SER A 26 2.68 18.40 27.88
C SER A 26 1.87 19.07 26.75
N GLY A 27 2.06 18.62 25.51
CA GLY A 27 1.28 19.05 24.34
C GLY A 27 -0.05 18.30 24.19
N GLY A 28 -0.23 17.18 24.90
CA GLY A 28 -1.42 16.33 24.79
C GLY A 28 -1.25 15.13 23.87
N ASP A 29 -0.01 14.81 23.45
CA ASP A 29 0.28 13.62 22.66
C ASP A 29 0.27 12.38 23.55
N LEU A 30 -0.41 11.32 23.13
CA LEU A 30 -0.26 10.01 23.75
C LEU A 30 0.89 9.26 23.10
N LEU A 31 1.95 9.02 23.85
CA LEU A 31 3.12 8.25 23.44
C LEU A 31 3.00 6.85 24.03
N ILE A 32 2.98 5.82 23.18
CA ILE A 32 2.98 4.41 23.57
C ILE A 32 4.28 3.78 23.09
N SER A 33 5.00 3.09 23.96
CA SER A 33 6.26 2.42 23.60
C SER A 33 6.55 1.18 24.43
N GLY A 34 7.60 0.44 24.07
CA GLY A 34 8.06 -0.72 24.81
C GLY A 34 7.87 -2.02 24.05
N THR A 35 7.94 -3.14 24.77
CA THR A 35 7.80 -4.49 24.21
C THR A 35 6.47 -5.08 24.62
N ALA A 36 5.67 -5.50 23.63
CA ALA A 36 4.36 -6.05 23.91
C ALA A 36 4.46 -7.51 24.37
N ASP A 37 3.75 -7.84 25.47
CA ASP A 37 3.60 -9.25 25.89
C ASP A 37 2.52 -9.97 25.05
N GLY A 38 1.67 -9.22 24.36
CA GLY A 38 0.66 -9.71 23.44
C GLY A 38 -0.11 -8.58 22.75
N ALA A 39 -1.41 -8.76 22.54
CA ALA A 39 -2.21 -7.74 21.87
C ALA A 39 -2.33 -6.45 22.71
N VAL A 40 -1.96 -5.32 22.10
CA VAL A 40 -2.06 -3.99 22.67
C VAL A 40 -3.35 -3.33 22.19
N VAL A 41 -4.17 -2.87 23.12
CA VAL A 41 -5.42 -2.16 22.80
C VAL A 41 -5.38 -0.78 23.43
N ILE A 42 -5.55 0.23 22.60
CA ILE A 42 -5.67 1.65 22.96
C ILE A 42 -7.11 2.04 22.65
N ARG A 43 -7.95 2.16 23.67
CA ARG A 43 -9.39 2.41 23.50
C ARG A 43 -9.83 3.69 24.17
N ALA A 44 -10.49 4.58 23.43
CA ALA A 44 -11.14 5.73 24.03
C ALA A 44 -12.33 5.31 24.91
N THR A 45 -12.34 5.76 26.16
CA THR A 45 -13.41 5.48 27.12
C THR A 45 -14.25 6.72 27.42
N ALA A 46 -13.69 7.90 27.19
CA ALA A 46 -14.34 9.19 27.29
C ALA A 46 -13.58 10.23 26.43
N ALA A 47 -14.07 11.47 26.39
CA ALA A 47 -13.36 12.56 25.73
C ALA A 47 -11.92 12.69 26.26
N SER A 48 -10.96 12.69 25.34
CA SER A 48 -9.52 12.82 25.63
C SER A 48 -8.98 11.81 26.65
N THR A 49 -9.64 10.65 26.78
CA THR A 49 -9.30 9.62 27.77
C THR A 49 -9.25 8.25 27.12
N PHE A 50 -8.11 7.57 27.25
CA PHE A 50 -7.85 6.26 26.63
C PHE A 50 -7.44 5.24 27.69
N GLU A 51 -8.07 4.07 27.68
CA GLU A 51 -7.61 2.89 28.40
C GLU A 51 -6.61 2.14 27.51
N ILE A 52 -5.45 1.81 28.08
CA ILE A 52 -4.42 1.03 27.40
C ILE A 52 -4.30 -0.32 28.09
N SER A 53 -4.29 -1.38 27.30
CA SER A 53 -4.08 -2.76 27.78
C SER A 53 -3.06 -3.49 26.94
N ASP A 54 -2.33 -4.42 27.58
CA ASP A 54 -1.38 -5.34 26.95
C ASP A 54 -1.77 -6.77 27.35
N ASN A 55 -1.94 -7.63 26.35
CA ASN A 55 -2.36 -9.02 26.51
C ASN A 55 -3.64 -9.17 27.37
N GLY A 56 -4.57 -8.24 27.19
CA GLY A 56 -5.85 -8.17 27.92
C GLY A 56 -5.75 -7.65 29.36
N VAL A 57 -4.57 -7.27 29.83
CA VAL A 57 -4.37 -6.62 31.14
C VAL A 57 -4.32 -5.11 30.94
N VAL A 58 -5.22 -4.38 31.58
CA VAL A 58 -5.19 -2.90 31.59
C VAL A 58 -3.93 -2.43 32.31
N ILE A 59 -3.06 -1.73 31.59
CA ILE A 59 -1.82 -1.15 32.13
C ILE A 59 -2.06 0.26 32.68
N GLY A 60 -3.08 0.96 32.19
CA GLY A 60 -3.51 2.22 32.76
C GLY A 60 -4.49 3.01 31.89
N THR A 61 -4.73 4.26 32.31
CA THR A 61 -5.59 5.20 31.61
C THR A 61 -4.81 6.48 31.34
N ALA A 62 -4.70 6.86 30.08
CA ALA A 62 -4.19 8.15 29.64
C ALA A 62 -5.31 9.19 29.65
N GLU A 63 -5.14 10.26 30.39
CA GLU A 63 -6.05 11.41 30.41
C GLU A 63 -5.40 12.61 29.68
N ALA A 64 -6.22 13.55 29.22
CA ALA A 64 -5.78 14.76 28.53
C ALA A 64 -5.03 14.49 27.20
N VAL A 65 -5.42 13.43 26.49
CA VAL A 65 -4.98 13.18 25.11
C VAL A 65 -5.77 14.11 24.19
N THR A 66 -5.14 15.19 23.76
CA THR A 66 -5.81 16.27 22.99
C THR A 66 -5.16 16.55 21.64
N ASP A 67 -4.07 15.86 21.33
CA ASP A 67 -3.29 16.10 20.12
C ASP A 67 -3.05 14.76 19.40
N ASP A 68 -1.80 14.32 19.24
CA ASP A 68 -1.44 13.14 18.46
C ASP A 68 -1.46 11.84 19.28
N ILE A 69 -1.54 10.70 18.58
CA ILE A 69 -1.23 9.39 19.12
C ILE A 69 0.00 8.84 18.40
N GLN A 70 1.07 8.58 19.13
CA GLN A 70 2.28 7.95 18.63
C GLN A 70 2.44 6.56 19.25
N ILE A 71 2.44 5.54 18.40
CA ILE A 71 2.66 4.13 18.75
C ILE A 71 4.04 3.76 18.23
N ASP A 72 4.94 3.37 19.12
CA ASP A 72 6.32 3.00 18.84
C ASP A 72 6.64 1.73 19.63
N ILE A 73 6.08 0.61 19.18
CA ILE A 73 6.16 -0.69 19.86
C ILE A 73 7.19 -1.52 19.13
N ASP A 74 8.20 -2.00 19.86
CA ASP A 74 9.25 -2.86 19.34
C ASP A 74 9.89 -2.39 18.02
N ASP A 75 10.07 -1.07 17.80
CA ASP A 75 10.67 -0.48 16.57
C ASP A 75 12.12 -0.96 16.28
N GLU A 76 12.72 -1.72 17.20
CA GLU A 76 14.05 -2.33 17.08
C GLU A 76 14.05 -3.86 17.34
N GLY A 77 12.87 -4.45 17.49
CA GLY A 77 12.64 -5.88 17.72
C GLY A 77 12.27 -6.64 16.45
N VAL A 78 12.20 -7.96 16.55
CA VAL A 78 11.69 -8.89 15.50
C VAL A 78 10.42 -9.59 15.98
N ALA A 79 9.71 -8.95 16.91
CA ALA A 79 8.58 -9.53 17.60
C ALA A 79 7.29 -9.10 16.92
N ASP A 80 6.37 -10.04 16.74
CA ASP A 80 5.06 -9.77 16.16
C ASP A 80 4.25 -8.83 17.07
N ASN A 81 3.84 -7.67 16.56
CA ASN A 81 3.05 -6.71 17.32
C ASN A 81 1.59 -6.68 16.86
N SER A 82 0.64 -6.92 17.76
CA SER A 82 -0.79 -6.79 17.45
C SER A 82 -1.39 -5.58 18.17
N VAL A 83 -1.68 -4.50 17.44
CA VAL A 83 -2.18 -3.23 17.98
C VAL A 83 -3.58 -2.90 17.47
N THR A 84 -4.49 -2.54 18.37
CA THR A 84 -5.79 -1.96 18.03
C THR A 84 -5.91 -0.56 18.63
N LEU A 85 -6.09 0.44 17.77
CA LEU A 85 -6.49 1.79 18.13
C LEU A 85 -7.99 1.95 17.89
N ASP A 86 -8.77 1.93 18.97
CA ASP A 86 -10.22 2.12 18.98
C ASP A 86 -10.54 3.52 19.49
N LEU A 87 -10.84 4.43 18.57
CA LEU A 87 -11.16 5.82 18.88
C LEU A 87 -12.56 5.99 19.49
N ASN A 88 -13.42 4.97 19.47
CA ASN A 88 -14.76 4.95 20.07
C ASN A 88 -15.55 6.30 20.05
N GLY A 89 -15.78 6.81 18.85
CA GLY A 89 -16.42 8.08 18.49
C GLY A 89 -15.59 9.35 18.70
N GLN A 90 -14.37 9.25 19.22
CA GLN A 90 -13.52 10.41 19.51
C GLN A 90 -12.73 10.88 18.28
N ALA A 91 -12.22 12.09 18.40
CA ALA A 91 -11.29 12.68 17.45
C ALA A 91 -9.90 12.86 18.08
N VAL A 92 -8.85 12.56 17.32
CA VAL A 92 -7.43 12.87 17.62
C VAL A 92 -6.83 13.65 16.45
N ASP A 93 -5.71 14.36 16.65
CA ASP A 93 -5.10 15.10 15.54
C ASP A 93 -4.39 14.15 14.57
N ALA A 94 -3.18 13.68 14.84
CA ALA A 94 -2.50 12.70 13.99
C ALA A 94 -2.35 11.32 14.65
N VAL A 95 -2.09 10.31 13.82
CA VAL A 95 -1.65 9.00 14.29
C VAL A 95 -0.35 8.65 13.59
N LEU A 96 0.69 8.37 14.37
CA LEU A 96 1.94 7.78 13.90
C LEU A 96 2.09 6.40 14.52
N ALA A 97 2.13 5.35 13.70
CA ALA A 97 2.37 3.99 14.17
C ALA A 97 3.66 3.44 13.56
N LYS A 98 4.53 2.92 14.41
CA LYS A 98 5.73 2.17 14.06
C LYS A 98 5.75 0.88 14.85
N LEU A 99 5.85 -0.25 14.15
CA LEU A 99 5.75 -1.58 14.76
C LEU A 99 7.01 -2.44 14.56
N GLY A 100 8.10 -1.87 14.02
CA GLY A 100 9.35 -2.62 13.83
C GLY A 100 9.24 -3.83 12.91
N ASP A 101 10.21 -4.73 12.99
CA ASP A 101 10.17 -6.03 12.29
C ASP A 101 9.31 -7.04 13.07
N GLY A 102 8.89 -8.13 12.41
CA GLY A 102 7.95 -9.12 12.92
C GLY A 102 6.64 -9.10 12.12
N ASP A 103 5.79 -10.10 12.31
CA ASP A 103 4.48 -10.17 11.63
C ASP A 103 3.49 -9.27 12.36
N ASN A 104 3.44 -7.98 12.01
CA ASN A 104 2.67 -7.01 12.76
C ASN A 104 1.22 -6.91 12.31
N GLN A 105 0.34 -6.48 13.20
CA GLN A 105 -1.07 -6.21 12.92
C GLN A 105 -1.45 -4.86 13.52
N LEU A 106 -2.02 -3.96 12.71
CA LEU A 106 -2.58 -2.69 13.15
C LEU A 106 -4.02 -2.54 12.69
N THR A 107 -4.93 -2.23 13.61
CA THR A 107 -6.29 -1.80 13.29
C THR A 107 -6.57 -0.42 13.86
N ILE A 108 -7.03 0.52 13.03
CA ILE A 108 -7.58 1.81 13.45
C ILE A 108 -9.09 1.79 13.22
N THR A 109 -9.89 2.03 14.26
CA THR A 109 -11.35 1.91 14.22
C THR A 109 -12.06 2.99 15.04
N GLY A 110 -13.35 3.19 14.73
CA GLY A 110 -14.30 3.83 15.61
C GLY A 110 -14.11 5.31 15.83
N GLY A 111 -13.70 6.14 14.87
CA GLY A 111 -13.60 7.59 15.14
C GLY A 111 -12.92 8.39 14.05
N THR A 112 -12.48 9.60 14.39
CA THR A 112 -11.91 10.55 13.41
C THR A 112 -10.45 10.87 13.72
N VAL A 113 -9.59 10.84 12.70
CA VAL A 113 -8.25 11.45 12.76
C VAL A 113 -8.27 12.72 11.92
N THR A 114 -8.12 13.88 12.57
CA THR A 114 -8.26 15.19 11.89
C THR A 114 -7.02 15.63 11.12
N GLY A 115 -5.89 15.04 11.46
CA GLY A 115 -4.56 15.17 10.90
C GLY A 115 -4.19 13.99 10.00
N ASN A 116 -2.89 13.79 9.78
CA ASN A 116 -2.41 12.71 8.92
C ASN A 116 -2.27 11.41 9.72
N VAL A 117 -2.39 10.28 9.01
CA VAL A 117 -2.02 8.97 9.54
C VAL A 117 -0.78 8.50 8.81
N ALA A 118 0.26 8.12 9.56
CA ALA A 118 1.46 7.50 9.04
C ALA A 118 1.69 6.18 9.75
N ILE A 119 1.78 5.10 8.98
CA ILE A 119 1.98 3.74 9.47
C ILE A 119 3.25 3.21 8.81
N VAL A 120 4.16 2.71 9.62
CA VAL A 120 5.41 2.10 9.19
C VAL A 120 5.55 0.77 9.90
N THR A 121 5.66 -0.30 9.13
CA THR A 121 6.10 -1.60 9.62
C THR A 121 7.44 -1.95 8.95
N GLY A 122 8.14 -2.91 9.53
CA GLY A 122 9.47 -3.35 9.14
C GLY A 122 9.42 -4.54 8.20
N SER A 123 10.24 -5.54 8.47
CA SER A 123 10.22 -6.82 7.78
C SER A 123 9.29 -7.80 8.51
N GLY A 124 8.48 -8.57 7.81
CA GLY A 124 7.52 -9.53 8.34
C GLY A 124 6.21 -9.46 7.57
N ASP A 125 5.33 -10.43 7.78
CA ASP A 125 4.04 -10.47 7.09
C ASP A 125 3.04 -9.56 7.84
N ASP A 126 2.97 -8.29 7.44
CA ASP A 126 2.22 -7.28 8.18
C ASP A 126 0.75 -7.15 7.71
N THR A 127 -0.18 -6.91 8.64
CA THR A 127 -1.60 -6.65 8.35
C THR A 127 -2.02 -5.28 8.88
N ILE A 128 -2.46 -4.39 8.00
CA ILE A 128 -2.86 -3.01 8.33
C ILE A 128 -4.31 -2.80 7.90
N THR A 129 -5.17 -2.42 8.84
CA THR A 129 -6.60 -2.21 8.63
C THR A 129 -7.04 -0.82 9.07
N ILE A 130 -7.60 -0.05 8.14
CA ILE A 130 -8.42 1.13 8.45
C ILE A 130 -9.88 0.69 8.37
N ASP A 131 -10.50 0.50 9.53
CA ASP A 131 -11.85 -0.06 9.64
C ASP A 131 -12.92 0.90 9.08
N GLU A 132 -14.08 0.36 8.68
CA GLU A 132 -15.19 1.14 8.08
C GLU A 132 -15.70 2.26 8.99
N SER A 133 -15.56 2.11 10.30
CA SER A 133 -15.99 3.11 11.28
C SER A 133 -14.94 4.20 11.55
N ALA A 134 -13.76 4.12 10.93
CA ALA A 134 -12.74 5.16 11.00
C ALA A 134 -12.89 6.17 9.85
N THR A 135 -12.66 7.45 10.14
CA THR A 135 -12.62 8.54 9.16
C THR A 135 -11.32 9.32 9.29
N LEU A 136 -10.54 9.40 8.21
CA LEU A 136 -9.28 10.16 8.18
C LEU A 136 -9.49 11.45 7.39
N GLU A 137 -9.41 12.62 8.02
CA GLU A 137 -9.68 13.90 7.35
C GLU A 137 -8.50 14.42 6.51
N LYS A 138 -7.31 13.82 6.66
CA LYS A 138 -6.14 14.12 5.83
C LYS A 138 -5.65 12.89 5.08
N SER A 139 -4.34 12.79 4.92
CA SER A 139 -3.69 11.77 4.12
C SER A 139 -3.33 10.58 4.98
N LEU A 140 -3.33 9.41 4.34
CA LEU A 140 -2.83 8.17 4.87
C LEU A 140 -1.55 7.80 4.13
N ILE A 141 -0.51 7.48 4.87
CA ILE A 141 0.75 6.95 4.34
C ILE A 141 0.99 5.62 5.04
N VAL A 142 1.14 4.56 4.25
CA VAL A 142 1.51 3.22 4.71
C VAL A 142 2.81 2.82 4.04
N ASN A 143 3.79 2.44 4.85
CA ASN A 143 4.98 1.72 4.41
C ASN A 143 4.99 0.38 5.13
N ALA A 144 4.65 -0.70 4.41
CA ALA A 144 4.54 -2.02 5.01
C ALA A 144 5.85 -2.82 4.99
N GLY A 145 6.93 -2.25 4.44
CA GLY A 145 8.22 -2.92 4.37
C GLY A 145 8.18 -4.23 3.57
N ALA A 146 8.93 -5.24 4.01
CA ALA A 146 9.14 -6.51 3.29
C ALA A 146 8.45 -7.67 4.02
N GLY A 147 7.99 -8.67 3.30
CA GLY A 147 7.11 -9.74 3.77
C GLY A 147 5.81 -9.72 2.97
N ASP A 148 4.95 -10.70 3.18
CA ASP A 148 3.68 -10.82 2.48
C ASP A 148 2.64 -9.93 3.19
N ASN A 149 2.53 -8.66 2.78
CA ASN A 149 1.75 -7.67 3.53
C ASN A 149 0.30 -7.57 3.06
N VAL A 150 -0.60 -7.30 3.99
CA VAL A 150 -2.03 -7.06 3.74
C VAL A 150 -2.40 -5.65 4.21
N VAL A 151 -2.84 -4.78 3.28
CA VAL A 151 -3.35 -3.44 3.61
C VAL A 151 -4.81 -3.33 3.17
N THR A 152 -5.71 -3.12 4.12
CA THR A 152 -7.16 -2.96 3.87
C THR A 152 -7.65 -1.60 4.33
N ILE A 153 -8.26 -0.85 3.42
CA ILE A 153 -8.94 0.43 3.71
C ILE A 153 -10.43 0.24 3.49
N SER A 154 -11.17 0.22 4.59
CA SER A 154 -12.64 0.18 4.60
C SER A 154 -13.26 1.51 5.05
N GLY A 155 -12.54 2.32 5.82
CA GLY A 155 -12.94 3.68 6.20
C GLY A 155 -12.61 4.75 5.16
N ASP A 156 -13.19 5.94 5.33
CA ASP A 156 -13.01 7.08 4.43
C ASP A 156 -11.70 7.82 4.69
N VAL A 157 -11.02 8.26 3.61
CA VAL A 157 -9.83 9.12 3.68
C VAL A 157 -10.05 10.36 2.81
N ALA A 158 -10.20 11.53 3.42
CA ALA A 158 -10.61 12.75 2.71
C ALA A 158 -9.54 13.33 1.78
N ARG A 159 -8.26 12.91 1.89
CA ARG A 159 -7.18 13.36 1.02
C ARG A 159 -6.53 12.21 0.25
N ASP A 160 -5.20 12.23 0.20
CA ASP A 160 -4.37 11.39 -0.63
C ASP A 160 -3.95 10.16 0.17
N VAL A 161 -3.95 8.99 -0.47
CA VAL A 161 -3.44 7.74 0.09
C VAL A 161 -2.19 7.32 -0.67
N LEU A 162 -1.13 7.01 0.07
CA LEU A 162 0.07 6.38 -0.45
C LEU A 162 0.32 5.09 0.31
N ILE A 163 0.35 3.97 -0.41
CA ILE A 163 0.74 2.66 0.10
C ILE A 163 1.98 2.23 -0.66
N ALA A 164 3.01 1.86 0.09
CA ALA A 164 4.21 1.25 -0.44
C ALA A 164 4.49 -0.03 0.37
N THR A 165 4.62 -1.13 -0.34
CA THR A 165 5.21 -2.38 0.14
C THR A 165 6.54 -2.57 -0.60
N ALA A 166 7.32 -3.59 -0.24
CA ALA A 166 8.67 -3.78 -0.77
C ALA A 166 8.84 -5.12 -1.48
N SER A 167 9.00 -6.21 -0.75
CA SER A 167 9.21 -7.53 -1.32
C SER A 167 8.38 -8.55 -0.58
N GLY A 168 7.73 -9.47 -1.27
CA GLY A 168 6.76 -10.41 -0.73
C GLY A 168 5.49 -10.36 -1.56
N ASP A 169 4.60 -11.32 -1.37
CA ASP A 169 3.34 -11.39 -2.10
C ASP A 169 2.32 -10.48 -1.39
N ASP A 170 2.25 -9.22 -1.82
CA ASP A 170 1.48 -8.18 -1.14
C ASP A 170 0.02 -8.10 -1.61
N SER A 171 -0.90 -7.75 -0.71
CA SER A 171 -2.33 -7.56 -0.99
C SER A 171 -2.84 -6.22 -0.50
N VAL A 172 -3.25 -5.34 -1.43
CA VAL A 172 -3.83 -4.03 -1.11
C VAL A 172 -5.30 -3.97 -1.54
N THR A 173 -6.19 -3.63 -0.61
CA THR A 173 -7.64 -3.53 -0.86
C THR A 173 -8.21 -2.17 -0.45
N LEU A 174 -8.92 -1.51 -1.36
CA LEU A 174 -9.87 -0.44 -1.06
C LEU A 174 -11.29 -1.01 -1.12
N SER A 175 -11.95 -1.20 0.03
CA SER A 175 -13.27 -1.84 0.10
C SER A 175 -14.36 -1.02 -0.61
N ALA A 176 -15.44 -1.68 -1.06
CA ALA A 176 -16.54 -1.06 -1.82
C ALA A 176 -17.22 0.15 -1.12
N GLY A 177 -17.22 0.17 0.21
CA GLY A 177 -17.79 1.28 1.00
C GLY A 177 -16.84 2.46 1.24
N ALA A 178 -15.54 2.31 0.93
CA ALA A 178 -14.54 3.33 1.24
C ALA A 178 -14.43 4.40 0.15
N ALA A 179 -14.17 5.64 0.56
CA ALA A 179 -13.90 6.76 -0.34
C ALA A 179 -12.56 7.44 -0.06
N ILE A 180 -11.76 7.60 -1.12
CA ILE A 180 -10.55 8.42 -1.15
C ILE A 180 -10.89 9.77 -1.80
N GLY A 181 -10.90 10.85 -1.02
CA GLY A 181 -11.29 12.18 -1.46
C GLY A 181 -10.33 12.83 -2.47
N ARG A 182 -9.14 12.24 -2.68
CA ARG A 182 -8.19 12.65 -3.72
C ARG A 182 -7.64 11.46 -4.48
N SER A 183 -6.32 11.27 -4.45
CA SER A 183 -5.62 10.28 -5.26
C SER A 183 -5.18 9.10 -4.41
N LEU A 184 -5.18 7.92 -5.02
CA LEU A 184 -4.64 6.70 -4.44
C LEU A 184 -3.40 6.30 -5.24
N VAL A 185 -2.29 6.11 -4.53
CA VAL A 185 -1.04 5.60 -5.08
C VAL A 185 -0.67 4.31 -4.35
N VAL A 186 -0.54 3.22 -5.08
CA VAL A 186 -0.11 1.90 -4.57
C VAL A 186 1.17 1.49 -5.28
N LYS A 187 2.16 1.03 -4.53
CA LYS A 187 3.44 0.50 -5.03
C LYS A 187 3.70 -0.83 -4.33
N LEU A 188 3.63 -1.93 -5.07
CA LEU A 188 3.67 -3.28 -4.51
C LEU A 188 5.11 -3.85 -4.44
N GLY A 189 5.97 -3.48 -5.40
CA GLY A 189 7.36 -3.91 -5.36
C GLY A 189 7.57 -5.28 -5.98
N SER A 190 8.24 -6.22 -5.30
CA SER A 190 8.55 -7.54 -5.87
C SER A 190 7.80 -8.67 -5.17
N GLY A 191 7.30 -9.65 -5.89
CA GLY A 191 6.43 -10.73 -5.42
C GLY A 191 5.19 -10.79 -6.30
N ASP A 192 4.37 -11.81 -6.13
CA ASP A 192 3.13 -11.97 -6.89
C ASP A 192 2.02 -11.18 -6.17
N ASN A 193 1.83 -9.91 -6.54
CA ASN A 193 1.03 -8.99 -5.75
C ASN A 193 -0.41 -8.88 -6.23
N THR A 194 -1.28 -8.41 -5.34
CA THR A 194 -2.68 -8.11 -5.65
C THR A 194 -3.07 -6.69 -5.23
N ALA A 195 -3.78 -5.98 -6.11
CA ALA A 195 -4.41 -4.70 -5.77
C ALA A 195 -5.89 -4.71 -6.20
N THR A 196 -6.80 -4.66 -5.23
CA THR A 196 -8.24 -4.65 -5.47
C THR A 196 -8.87 -3.32 -5.08
N ILE A 197 -9.43 -2.61 -6.06
CA ILE A 197 -10.15 -1.37 -5.87
C ILE A 197 -11.64 -1.65 -5.98
N GLY A 198 -12.33 -1.69 -4.84
CA GLY A 198 -13.79 -1.75 -4.75
C GLY A 198 -14.44 -0.40 -4.53
N GLY A 199 -13.78 0.51 -3.79
CA GLY A 199 -14.33 1.80 -3.40
C GLY A 199 -14.17 2.91 -4.45
N SER A 200 -14.30 4.16 -3.99
CA SER A 200 -14.19 5.35 -4.85
C SER A 200 -12.87 6.10 -4.63
N VAL A 201 -12.25 6.57 -5.71
CA VAL A 201 -11.08 7.45 -5.72
C VAL A 201 -11.47 8.71 -6.49
N LEU A 202 -11.69 9.83 -5.81
CA LEU A 202 -12.30 11.03 -6.42
C LEU A 202 -11.40 11.70 -7.47
N ARG A 203 -10.09 11.44 -7.44
CA ARG A 203 -9.14 11.96 -8.43
C ARG A 203 -8.48 10.83 -9.20
N ASP A 204 -7.16 10.73 -9.07
CA ASP A 204 -6.30 9.93 -9.92
C ASP A 204 -5.91 8.64 -9.17
N LEU A 205 -5.94 7.52 -9.87
CA LEU A 205 -5.46 6.23 -9.37
C LEU A 205 -4.12 5.92 -10.03
N ALA A 206 -3.11 5.55 -9.24
CA ALA A 206 -1.84 5.05 -9.74
C ALA A 206 -1.46 3.76 -9.01
N ILE A 207 -1.26 2.67 -9.76
CA ILE A 207 -0.82 1.39 -9.21
C ILE A 207 0.45 0.96 -9.95
N SER A 208 1.47 0.59 -9.19
CA SER A 208 2.68 -0.07 -9.67
C SER A 208 2.74 -1.45 -9.02
N GLY A 209 2.73 -2.52 -9.82
CA GLY A 209 2.97 -3.89 -9.39
C GLY A 209 4.44 -4.06 -9.01
N GLY A 210 5.24 -4.63 -9.88
CA GLY A 210 6.66 -4.36 -10.00
C GLY A 210 7.38 -5.52 -10.65
N VAL A 211 7.78 -6.52 -9.86
CA VAL A 211 8.37 -7.76 -10.36
C VAL A 211 7.66 -8.95 -9.74
N GLY A 212 7.12 -9.86 -10.53
CA GLY A 212 6.27 -10.97 -10.10
C GLY A 212 4.96 -10.92 -10.85
N ASP A 213 4.16 -11.98 -10.73
CA ASP A 213 2.89 -12.10 -11.46
C ASP A 213 1.81 -11.28 -10.73
N ASP A 214 1.56 -10.05 -11.18
CA ASP A 214 0.68 -9.11 -10.48
C ASP A 214 -0.79 -9.16 -10.95
N LEU A 215 -1.74 -9.14 -10.01
CA LEU A 215 -3.17 -9.05 -10.28
C LEU A 215 -3.76 -7.71 -9.80
N ILE A 216 -4.19 -6.88 -10.74
CA ILE A 216 -4.82 -5.58 -10.46
C ILE A 216 -6.27 -5.60 -10.90
N THR A 217 -7.19 -5.38 -9.95
CA THR A 217 -8.63 -5.45 -10.18
C THR A 217 -9.33 -4.15 -9.78
N LEU A 218 -10.10 -3.55 -10.70
CA LEU A 218 -11.08 -2.50 -10.40
C LEU A 218 -12.49 -3.11 -10.46
N LEU A 219 -13.12 -3.34 -9.31
CA LEU A 219 -14.42 -4.02 -9.23
C LEU A 219 -15.54 -3.18 -9.86
N ALA A 220 -16.67 -3.83 -10.20
CA ALA A 220 -17.78 -3.21 -10.91
C ALA A 220 -18.34 -1.93 -10.26
N GLU A 221 -18.34 -1.87 -8.92
CA GLU A 221 -18.85 -0.71 -8.16
C GLU A 221 -17.78 0.37 -7.91
N SER A 222 -16.52 0.09 -8.26
CA SER A 222 -15.42 1.05 -8.08
C SER A 222 -15.54 2.23 -9.04
N SER A 223 -15.03 3.38 -8.60
CA SER A 223 -15.00 4.58 -9.43
C SER A 223 -13.72 5.39 -9.25
N VAL A 224 -13.13 5.81 -10.36
CA VAL A 224 -12.00 6.75 -10.41
C VAL A 224 -12.48 8.04 -11.05
N GLY A 225 -12.45 9.15 -10.32
CA GLY A 225 -13.04 10.42 -10.72
C GLY A 225 -12.26 11.17 -11.81
N ARG A 226 -11.02 10.75 -12.07
CA ARG A 226 -10.16 11.25 -13.15
C ARG A 226 -9.52 10.06 -13.87
N SER A 227 -8.20 10.03 -14.00
CA SER A 227 -7.52 8.99 -14.76
C SER A 227 -6.95 7.90 -13.87
N ALA A 228 -6.81 6.71 -14.45
CA ALA A 228 -6.10 5.59 -13.84
C ALA A 228 -4.81 5.31 -14.63
N ALA A 229 -3.71 5.10 -13.91
CA ALA A 229 -2.42 4.70 -14.44
C ALA A 229 -2.00 3.39 -13.77
N ILE A 230 -1.82 2.34 -14.56
CA ILE A 230 -1.48 1.00 -14.08
C ILE A 230 -0.18 0.56 -14.76
N LEU A 231 0.84 0.24 -13.96
CA LEU A 231 2.08 -0.37 -14.44
C LEU A 231 2.29 -1.67 -13.69
N THR A 232 2.28 -2.81 -14.34
CA THR A 232 2.45 -4.09 -13.63
C THR A 232 3.93 -4.46 -13.56
N GLY A 233 4.66 -4.42 -14.67
CA GLY A 233 6.11 -4.44 -14.67
C GLY A 233 6.68 -5.67 -15.34
N ALA A 234 7.25 -6.61 -14.58
CA ALA A 234 7.77 -7.86 -15.13
C ALA A 234 7.14 -9.03 -14.39
N GLY A 235 6.71 -10.06 -15.10
CA GLY A 235 5.86 -11.13 -14.61
C GLY A 235 4.67 -11.33 -15.54
N ASP A 236 3.96 -12.44 -15.41
CA ASP A 236 2.76 -12.72 -16.18
C ASP A 236 1.58 -11.98 -15.54
N ASP A 237 1.34 -10.74 -15.97
CA ASP A 237 0.47 -9.82 -15.24
C ASP A 237 -0.99 -9.84 -15.71
N THR A 238 -1.91 -9.54 -14.80
CA THR A 238 -3.34 -9.41 -15.11
C THR A 238 -3.92 -8.09 -14.61
N VAL A 239 -4.56 -7.35 -15.52
CA VAL A 239 -5.35 -6.15 -15.21
C VAL A 239 -6.82 -6.39 -15.59
N ASP A 240 -7.70 -6.52 -14.60
CA ASP A 240 -9.15 -6.62 -14.79
C ASP A 240 -9.83 -5.33 -14.34
N VAL A 241 -10.44 -4.63 -15.30
CA VAL A 241 -11.24 -3.44 -15.03
C VAL A 241 -12.69 -3.79 -15.28
N SER A 242 -13.49 -3.73 -14.24
CA SER A 242 -14.96 -3.83 -14.26
C SER A 242 -15.65 -2.52 -13.86
N GLY A 243 -14.95 -1.63 -13.15
CA GLY A 243 -15.47 -0.36 -12.64
C GLY A 243 -15.47 0.81 -13.63
N THR A 244 -15.75 2.00 -13.11
CA THR A 244 -15.79 3.25 -13.88
C THR A 244 -14.52 4.07 -13.70
N VAL A 245 -13.94 4.56 -14.80
CA VAL A 245 -12.88 5.59 -14.80
C VAL A 245 -13.41 6.78 -15.60
N ILE A 246 -13.68 7.91 -14.96
CA ILE A 246 -14.28 9.08 -15.62
C ILE A 246 -13.32 9.65 -16.69
N GLY A 247 -12.02 9.61 -16.43
CA GLY A 247 -10.98 10.00 -17.36
C GLY A 247 -10.48 8.85 -18.21
N SER A 248 -9.18 8.90 -18.53
CA SER A 248 -8.52 7.87 -19.33
C SER A 248 -7.91 6.79 -18.46
N LEU A 249 -7.85 5.57 -18.99
CA LEU A 249 -7.04 4.49 -18.45
C LEU A 249 -5.76 4.38 -19.27
N TRP A 250 -4.62 4.51 -18.60
CA TRP A 250 -3.32 4.18 -19.16
C TRP A 250 -2.78 2.93 -18.47
N SER A 251 -2.42 1.91 -19.25
CA SER A 251 -1.80 0.69 -18.74
C SER A 251 -0.50 0.38 -19.49
N ASN A 252 0.49 -0.13 -18.76
CA ASN A 252 1.72 -0.68 -19.30
C ASN A 252 2.04 -1.97 -18.55
N LEU A 253 1.87 -3.10 -19.23
CA LEU A 253 1.91 -4.40 -18.55
C LEU A 253 3.37 -4.88 -18.44
N GLY A 254 4.07 -5.10 -19.55
CA GLY A 254 5.53 -4.96 -19.57
C GLY A 254 6.26 -6.21 -20.05
N GLU A 255 6.97 -6.91 -19.17
CA GLU A 255 7.66 -8.15 -19.54
C GLU A 255 6.92 -9.37 -19.02
N GLY A 256 6.26 -10.15 -19.86
CA GLY A 256 5.62 -11.41 -19.47
C GLY A 256 4.46 -11.76 -20.37
N ASP A 257 3.76 -12.85 -20.10
CA ASP A 257 2.53 -13.20 -20.82
C ASP A 257 1.34 -12.48 -20.17
N ASP A 258 1.07 -11.24 -20.62
CA ASP A 258 0.18 -10.31 -19.94
C ASP A 258 -1.27 -10.36 -20.41
N THR A 259 -2.22 -10.07 -19.51
CA THR A 259 -3.65 -9.99 -19.79
C THR A 259 -4.28 -8.67 -19.35
N LEU A 260 -4.97 -7.99 -20.27
CA LEU A 260 -5.83 -6.84 -19.99
C LEU A 260 -7.28 -7.16 -20.30
N ALA A 261 -8.19 -6.97 -19.34
CA ALA A 261 -9.62 -7.13 -19.54
C ALA A 261 -10.40 -5.88 -19.13
N LEU A 262 -11.24 -5.37 -20.04
CA LEU A 262 -12.34 -4.47 -19.72
C LEU A 262 -13.64 -5.25 -19.84
N SER A 263 -14.27 -5.57 -18.72
CA SER A 263 -15.57 -6.25 -18.68
C SER A 263 -16.71 -5.45 -19.33
N SER A 264 -17.87 -6.08 -19.54
CA SER A 264 -19.09 -5.40 -20.01
C SER A 264 -19.62 -4.29 -19.09
N THR A 265 -19.25 -4.27 -17.81
CA THR A 265 -19.68 -3.19 -16.89
C THR A 265 -18.73 -2.01 -16.88
N SER A 266 -17.56 -2.14 -17.50
CA SER A 266 -16.50 -1.14 -17.44
C SER A 266 -16.88 0.10 -18.23
N ASN A 267 -16.58 1.26 -17.68
CA ASN A 267 -16.92 2.53 -18.33
C ASN A 267 -15.76 3.52 -18.23
N LEU A 268 -15.13 3.80 -19.36
CA LEU A 268 -14.11 4.84 -19.49
C LEU A 268 -14.72 6.08 -20.14
N GLY A 269 -14.81 7.19 -19.41
CA GLY A 269 -15.25 8.48 -19.96
C GLY A 269 -14.20 9.16 -20.84
N GLY A 270 -12.96 8.65 -20.82
CA GLY A 270 -11.86 9.03 -21.69
C GLY A 270 -11.40 7.89 -22.61
N SER A 271 -10.11 7.90 -22.92
CA SER A 271 -9.47 6.91 -23.80
C SER A 271 -8.89 5.73 -23.01
N LEU A 272 -8.73 4.59 -23.67
CA LEU A 272 -7.82 3.53 -23.25
C LEU A 272 -6.52 3.65 -24.03
N SER A 273 -5.39 3.65 -23.32
CA SER A 273 -4.05 3.54 -23.91
C SER A 273 -3.30 2.43 -23.18
N ALA A 274 -3.20 1.26 -23.82
CA ALA A 274 -2.56 0.09 -23.27
C ALA A 274 -1.28 -0.25 -24.04
N ARG A 275 -0.22 -0.54 -23.29
CA ARG A 275 0.98 -1.20 -23.80
C ARG A 275 1.03 -2.59 -23.18
N LEU A 276 0.97 -3.61 -24.01
CA LEU A 276 1.06 -4.99 -23.55
C LEU A 276 2.50 -5.45 -23.39
N GLY A 277 3.48 -4.74 -23.98
CA GLY A 277 4.88 -5.07 -23.79
C GLY A 277 5.32 -6.32 -24.55
N THR A 278 6.27 -7.08 -23.99
CA THR A 278 6.83 -8.30 -24.58
C THR A 278 6.05 -9.54 -24.14
N GLY A 279 6.44 -10.75 -24.57
CA GLY A 279 5.72 -11.98 -24.24
C GLY A 279 4.52 -12.23 -25.16
N ALA A 280 3.67 -13.19 -24.76
CA ALA A 280 2.45 -13.57 -25.48
C ALA A 280 1.22 -12.99 -24.77
N ASN A 281 0.76 -11.86 -25.27
CA ASN A 281 -0.22 -11.03 -24.57
C ASN A 281 -1.64 -11.16 -25.11
N SER A 282 -2.60 -10.86 -24.25
CA SER A 282 -4.01 -10.76 -24.62
C SER A 282 -4.70 -9.52 -24.06
N ALA A 283 -5.57 -8.91 -24.86
CA ALA A 283 -6.46 -7.85 -24.41
C ALA A 283 -7.90 -8.15 -24.83
N THR A 284 -8.84 -8.05 -23.90
CA THR A 284 -10.29 -8.20 -24.14
C THR A 284 -11.01 -6.91 -23.78
N ILE A 285 -11.77 -6.36 -24.73
CA ILE A 285 -12.54 -5.13 -24.57
C ILE A 285 -14.03 -5.44 -24.75
N ASP A 286 -14.78 -5.44 -23.66
CA ASP A 286 -16.24 -5.65 -23.64
C ASP A 286 -17.01 -4.42 -23.09
N GLY A 287 -16.31 -3.50 -22.44
CA GLY A 287 -16.89 -2.29 -21.83
C GLY A 287 -17.07 -1.09 -22.77
N ASN A 288 -17.44 0.04 -22.17
CA ASN A 288 -17.57 1.34 -22.83
C ASN A 288 -16.27 2.15 -22.76
N ILE A 289 -15.89 2.76 -23.88
CA ILE A 289 -14.81 3.73 -23.99
C ILE A 289 -15.34 4.92 -24.80
N ASP A 290 -15.58 6.06 -24.13
CA ASP A 290 -16.08 7.28 -24.79
C ASP A 290 -15.03 7.90 -25.73
N GLY A 291 -13.74 7.72 -25.42
CA GLY A 291 -12.61 8.21 -26.20
C GLY A 291 -12.00 7.18 -27.15
N ASP A 292 -10.71 7.35 -27.41
CA ASP A 292 -9.95 6.48 -28.30
C ASP A 292 -9.57 5.17 -27.63
N LEU A 293 -9.50 4.10 -28.42
CA LEU A 293 -8.88 2.83 -28.04
C LEU A 293 -7.52 2.73 -28.71
N SER A 294 -6.45 2.71 -27.92
CA SER A 294 -5.08 2.49 -28.40
C SER A 294 -4.46 1.31 -27.67
N ILE A 295 -4.07 0.28 -28.42
CA ILE A 295 -3.32 -0.87 -27.87
C ILE A 295 -2.07 -1.11 -28.71
N THR A 296 -0.93 -1.16 -28.04
CA THR A 296 0.37 -1.47 -28.66
C THR A 296 1.02 -2.65 -27.97
N SER A 297 1.82 -3.42 -28.72
CA SER A 297 2.62 -4.49 -28.14
C SER A 297 3.89 -4.75 -28.93
N ALA A 298 4.85 -5.46 -28.33
CA ALA A 298 6.13 -5.78 -28.96
C ALA A 298 6.07 -7.05 -29.82
N THR A 299 5.07 -7.91 -29.60
CA THR A 299 4.90 -9.18 -30.32
C THR A 299 3.71 -9.09 -31.29
N ALA A 300 3.89 -9.50 -32.55
CA ALA A 300 2.83 -9.39 -33.56
C ALA A 300 1.73 -10.46 -33.40
N GLU A 301 2.06 -11.55 -32.70
CA GLU A 301 1.18 -12.67 -32.39
C GLU A 301 0.24 -12.41 -31.20
N ASP A 302 0.38 -11.26 -30.53
CA ASP A 302 -0.51 -10.86 -29.44
C ASP A 302 -1.96 -10.75 -29.92
N SER A 303 -2.89 -10.96 -29.01
CA SER A 303 -4.31 -11.00 -29.33
C SER A 303 -5.08 -9.82 -28.73
N VAL A 304 -5.94 -9.21 -29.54
CA VAL A 304 -6.90 -8.21 -29.09
C VAL A 304 -8.29 -8.65 -29.54
N THR A 305 -9.17 -8.87 -28.57
CA THR A 305 -10.58 -9.19 -28.80
C THR A 305 -11.44 -8.01 -28.38
N ILE A 306 -12.22 -7.48 -29.32
CA ILE A 306 -13.23 -6.45 -29.03
C ILE A 306 -14.59 -7.11 -29.19
N SER A 307 -15.38 -7.10 -28.11
CA SER A 307 -16.71 -7.70 -28.06
C SER A 307 -17.69 -6.95 -28.96
N ASP A 308 -18.69 -7.66 -29.50
CA ASP A 308 -19.79 -7.05 -30.25
C ASP A 308 -20.66 -6.12 -29.39
N THR A 309 -20.56 -6.25 -28.06
CA THR A 309 -21.25 -5.40 -27.08
C THR A 309 -20.41 -4.21 -26.60
N ALA A 310 -19.13 -4.15 -26.95
CA ALA A 310 -18.28 -3.02 -26.60
C ALA A 310 -18.70 -1.75 -27.33
N THR A 311 -18.61 -0.60 -26.67
CA THR A 311 -18.93 0.70 -27.25
C THR A 311 -17.68 1.56 -27.28
N LEU A 312 -17.25 1.96 -28.49
CA LEU A 312 -16.06 2.76 -28.74
C LEU A 312 -16.46 4.09 -29.37
N GLY A 313 -16.23 5.19 -28.67
CA GLY A 313 -16.62 6.54 -29.11
C GLY A 313 -15.60 7.22 -30.03
N GLY A 314 -14.32 6.85 -29.93
CA GLY A 314 -13.21 7.43 -30.69
C GLY A 314 -12.58 6.50 -31.72
N GLU A 315 -11.34 6.80 -32.09
CA GLU A 315 -10.56 5.98 -33.03
C GLU A 315 -10.07 4.69 -32.37
N THR A 316 -9.98 3.62 -33.15
CA THR A 316 -9.37 2.36 -32.74
C THR A 316 -8.02 2.18 -33.42
N ASN A 317 -6.96 2.17 -32.63
CA ASN A 317 -5.57 2.08 -33.07
C ASN A 317 -4.92 0.84 -32.43
N LEU A 318 -4.71 -0.20 -33.23
CA LEU A 318 -4.06 -1.44 -32.80
C LEU A 318 -2.73 -1.58 -33.55
N THR A 319 -1.61 -1.48 -32.83
CA THR A 319 -0.25 -1.58 -33.39
C THR A 319 0.51 -2.69 -32.67
N LEU A 320 0.20 -3.93 -33.04
CA LEU A 320 0.80 -5.13 -32.47
C LEU A 320 2.13 -5.44 -33.19
N GLY A 321 3.15 -5.83 -32.44
CA GLY A 321 4.50 -6.08 -32.98
C GLY A 321 5.32 -4.83 -33.33
N GLU A 322 4.84 -3.64 -32.99
CA GLU A 322 5.47 -2.36 -33.34
C GLU A 322 6.03 -1.60 -32.14
N GLU A 323 5.84 -2.10 -30.92
CA GLU A 323 6.40 -1.50 -29.73
C GLU A 323 7.93 -1.65 -29.74
N SER A 324 8.64 -0.56 -29.99
CA SER A 324 10.10 -0.56 -29.91
C SER A 324 10.52 -0.60 -28.43
N SER A 325 11.28 -1.63 -28.04
CA SER A 325 11.96 -1.66 -26.74
C SER A 325 12.93 -0.46 -26.65
N GLN A 326 12.52 0.67 -26.09
CA GLN A 326 13.48 1.68 -25.65
C GLN A 326 14.13 1.19 -24.36
N GLY A 327 15.01 0.20 -24.52
CA GLY A 327 15.94 -0.18 -23.47
C GLY A 327 16.71 1.06 -23.01
N SER A 328 16.70 1.26 -21.69
CA SER A 328 17.57 2.15 -20.94
C SER A 328 19.03 1.99 -21.38
N LYS A 329 19.43 2.70 -22.44
CA LYS A 329 20.85 2.89 -22.75
C LYS A 329 21.36 3.95 -21.80
N GLY A 330 21.80 3.47 -20.62
CA GLY A 330 22.72 4.20 -19.77
C GLY A 330 23.76 4.90 -20.63
N ARG A 331 23.81 6.22 -20.55
CA ARG A 331 24.80 7.07 -21.21
C ARG A 331 26.18 6.73 -20.64
N GLY A 332 26.81 5.70 -21.19
CA GLY A 332 28.23 5.43 -21.02
C GLY A 332 29.01 6.64 -21.51
N GLY A 333 29.68 7.30 -20.58
CA GLY A 333 30.37 8.56 -20.79
C GLY A 333 31.33 8.50 -21.98
N SER A 334 31.14 9.43 -22.92
CA SER A 334 32.12 9.76 -23.93
C SER A 334 33.35 10.39 -23.25
N GLY A 335 34.31 9.57 -22.84
CA GLY A 335 35.66 9.99 -22.47
C GLY A 335 36.35 10.58 -23.69
N ARG A 336 36.36 11.91 -23.77
CA ARG A 336 37.09 12.66 -24.80
C ARG A 336 38.58 12.39 -24.68
N GLY A 337 39.16 11.84 -25.74
CA GLY A 337 40.60 11.75 -25.92
C GLY A 337 41.25 13.13 -25.95
N MET A 338 42.17 13.36 -25.01
CA MET A 338 43.18 14.41 -25.13
C MET A 338 44.47 13.79 -25.68
N GLY A 339 44.76 14.09 -26.95
CA GLY A 339 46.01 13.75 -27.60
C GLY A 339 47.16 14.61 -27.08
N GLY A 340 48.07 14.00 -26.33
CA GLY A 340 49.40 14.54 -26.05
C GLY A 340 50.40 14.00 -27.08
N ARG A 341 50.68 14.78 -28.12
CA ARG A 341 51.78 14.51 -29.06
C ARG A 341 53.14 14.68 -28.35
N ARG A 342 53.91 13.61 -28.21
CA ARG A 342 55.37 13.68 -28.01
C ARG A 342 56.06 13.20 -29.30
N GLY A 343 56.71 14.13 -29.99
CA GLY A 343 57.66 13.85 -31.06
C GLY A 343 59.09 13.65 -30.52
N PRO A 344 60.01 13.09 -31.32
CA PRO A 344 61.15 12.31 -30.82
C PRO A 344 62.43 13.12 -30.55
N MET A 345 63.33 12.50 -29.78
CA MET A 345 64.72 12.93 -29.56
C MET A 345 65.47 13.12 -30.88
N PHE A 346 66.29 14.17 -30.99
CA PHE A 346 67.69 14.08 -31.45
C PHE A 346 68.49 15.31 -30.99
N ARG A 347 69.61 15.02 -30.32
CA ARG A 347 70.85 15.77 -30.06
C ARG A 347 70.78 17.23 -29.60
#